data_AF-A0A218XQ84-F1
#
_entry.id   AF-A0A218XQ84-F1
#
_cell.length_a   1.000
_cell.length_b   1.000
_cell.length_c   1.000
_cell.angle_alpha   90.00
_cell.angle_beta   90.00
_cell.angle_gamma   90.00
#
_symmetry.space_group_name_H-M   'P 1'
#
loop_
_entity.id
_entity.type
_entity.pdbx_description
1 polymer ?
#
loop_
_entity_poly.entity_id
_entity_poly.type
_entity_poly.pdbx_seq_one_letter_code
_entity_poly.pdbx_strand_id
1 'polypeptide(L)'
;MAPTRKRTSGTTYQVFLSFRGPDTHQGFTDVLYYALIDAGIRVFRDDEEIRKGEDIGEEILRAIEESRIFVPIFSINYASSKWCLIELAKMFESKEASIAKKTLLPIFYDVDVDDVKLKTYLYIEALLIHREKFSTDIVHQWEEALRKAEKIEGWELKGQGYGEFARSFVREVSMRLKVKHKYVTDYLVQRDDQVKDLMDLLDIESSGVCFVGIHEMGGIGKTTLAKLVFNKLCDRFDKCSFLADVRRYPDLKYQALQEGGGEPPKGSLGWAIDTHFSSLEALVQKMSAEGAALQGSGWVWLGLDKELKRLVVETTANQDPLVTKGPSLVPLIGIDVWEHVYYLQYKNVRPDYLKNIWKVINWKYASEVFEKECP
;
A
#
# COMPACT_ATOMS: atom_id res chain seq x y z
N MET A 1 -31.63 -23.57 -17.48
CA MET A 1 -31.20 -22.16 -17.42
C MET A 1 -29.89 -22.10 -16.66
N ALA A 2 -28.80 -21.77 -17.35
CA ALA A 2 -27.48 -21.67 -16.74
C ALA A 2 -27.40 -20.46 -15.80
N PRO A 3 -26.71 -20.55 -14.66
CA PRO A 3 -26.50 -19.39 -13.80
C PRO A 3 -25.54 -18.45 -14.53
N THR A 4 -26.04 -17.25 -14.87
CA THR A 4 -25.24 -16.15 -15.35
C THR A 4 -24.19 -15.79 -14.29
N ARG A 5 -22.95 -16.16 -14.58
CA ARG A 5 -21.75 -15.87 -13.83
C ARG A 5 -21.62 -14.35 -13.65
N LYS A 6 -21.97 -13.83 -12.47
CA LYS A 6 -21.64 -12.45 -12.07
C LYS A 6 -20.12 -12.31 -12.15
N ARG A 7 -19.63 -11.50 -13.09
CA ARG A 7 -18.25 -10.98 -13.08
C ARG A 7 -18.11 -10.12 -11.83
N THR A 8 -17.48 -10.64 -10.79
CA THR A 8 -16.89 -9.84 -9.72
C THR A 8 -15.65 -9.15 -10.29
N SER A 9 -15.81 -8.00 -10.93
CA SER A 9 -14.68 -7.14 -11.31
C SER A 9 -14.30 -6.25 -10.13
N GLY A 10 -13.17 -6.57 -9.49
CA GLY A 10 -12.62 -5.83 -8.36
C GLY A 10 -12.00 -4.50 -8.77
N THR A 11 -12.81 -3.49 -9.09
CA THR A 11 -12.34 -2.12 -9.33
C THR A 11 -13.11 -1.14 -8.46
N THR A 12 -12.63 -0.91 -7.24
CA THR A 12 -13.19 0.11 -6.34
C THR A 12 -12.62 1.48 -6.66
N TYR A 13 -13.47 2.47 -6.95
CA TYR A 13 -13.01 3.85 -7.21
C TYR A 13 -12.37 4.47 -5.96
N GLN A 14 -11.34 5.32 -6.14
CA GLN A 14 -10.66 6.02 -5.05
C GLN A 14 -11.03 7.49 -5.01
N VAL A 15 -11.17 8.10 -6.19
CA VAL A 15 -11.52 9.51 -6.40
C VAL A 15 -12.75 9.60 -7.28
N PHE A 16 -13.67 10.50 -6.93
CA PHE A 16 -14.82 10.87 -7.77
C PHE A 16 -14.68 12.33 -8.19
N LEU A 17 -14.66 12.58 -9.51
CA LEU A 17 -14.68 13.92 -10.08
C LEU A 17 -16.11 14.29 -10.45
N SER A 18 -16.60 15.41 -9.93
CA SER A 18 -17.88 16.02 -10.29
C SER A 18 -17.60 17.37 -10.94
N PHE A 19 -18.10 17.59 -12.15
CA PHE A 19 -17.77 18.79 -12.91
C PHE A 19 -18.85 19.08 -13.95
N ARG A 20 -18.92 20.34 -14.39
CA ARG A 20 -19.76 20.71 -15.52
C ARG A 20 -19.05 20.36 -16.82
N GLY A 21 -19.59 19.39 -17.55
CA GLY A 21 -19.03 18.91 -18.82
C GLY A 21 -18.69 20.03 -19.80
N PRO A 22 -19.66 20.84 -20.23
CA PRO A 22 -19.44 21.92 -21.20
C PRO A 22 -18.41 22.98 -20.78
N ASP A 23 -18.15 23.16 -19.48
CA ASP A 23 -17.21 24.17 -19.00
C ASP A 23 -15.76 23.65 -18.97
N THR A 24 -15.55 22.37 -18.65
CA THR A 24 -14.22 21.87 -18.26
C THR A 24 -13.82 20.54 -18.89
N HIS A 25 -14.72 19.85 -19.59
CA HIS A 25 -14.53 18.47 -20.06
C HIS A 25 -13.29 18.30 -20.93
N GLN A 26 -13.14 19.10 -21.99
CA GLN A 26 -11.97 19.04 -22.89
C GLN A 26 -10.79 19.92 -22.43
N GLY A 27 -10.92 20.58 -21.29
CA GLY A 27 -9.93 21.51 -20.76
C GLY A 27 -9.25 20.94 -19.52
N PHE A 28 -9.38 21.67 -18.41
CA PHE A 28 -8.71 21.34 -17.15
C PHE A 28 -9.07 19.94 -16.60
N THR A 29 -10.34 19.52 -16.69
CA THR A 29 -10.77 18.23 -16.12
C THR A 29 -10.13 17.05 -16.83
N ASP A 30 -9.91 17.14 -18.15
CA ASP A 30 -9.21 16.11 -18.91
C ASP A 30 -7.76 15.94 -18.44
N VAL A 31 -7.05 17.07 -18.31
CA VAL A 31 -5.67 17.12 -17.83
C VAL A 31 -5.57 16.54 -16.42
N LEU A 32 -6.48 16.94 -15.51
CA LEU A 32 -6.50 16.44 -14.15
C LEU A 32 -6.80 14.93 -14.09
N TYR A 33 -7.76 14.46 -14.89
CA TYR A 33 -8.13 13.05 -14.96
C TYR A 33 -6.94 12.18 -15.36
N TYR A 34 -6.27 12.51 -16.47
CA TYR A 34 -5.12 11.73 -16.92
C TYR A 34 -3.94 11.83 -15.95
N ALA A 35 -3.69 13.00 -15.36
CA ALA A 35 -2.63 13.13 -14.35
C ALA A 35 -2.87 12.25 -13.11
N LEU A 36 -4.13 12.07 -12.68
CA LEU A 36 -4.49 11.15 -11.59
C LEU A 36 -4.33 9.68 -12.02
N ILE A 37 -4.77 9.33 -13.23
CA ILE A 37 -4.66 7.97 -13.79
C ILE A 37 -3.18 7.57 -13.96
N ASP A 38 -2.34 8.46 -14.46
CA ASP A 38 -0.89 8.27 -14.63
C ASP A 38 -0.17 8.08 -13.28
N ALA A 39 -0.73 8.64 -12.20
CA ALA A 39 -0.28 8.39 -10.84
C ALA A 39 -0.80 7.06 -10.24
N GLY A 40 -1.52 6.26 -11.01
CA GLY A 40 -2.09 4.97 -10.60
C GLY A 40 -3.34 5.09 -9.71
N ILE A 41 -3.99 6.25 -9.70
CA ILE A 41 -5.19 6.48 -8.90
C ILE A 41 -6.42 6.08 -9.71
N ARG A 42 -7.31 5.27 -9.12
CA ARG A 42 -8.58 4.91 -9.77
C ARG A 42 -9.60 6.02 -9.62
N VAL A 43 -9.94 6.66 -10.73
CA VAL A 43 -10.82 7.84 -10.77
C VAL A 43 -12.12 7.52 -11.49
N PHE A 44 -13.25 7.84 -10.87
CA PHE A 44 -14.52 7.97 -11.57
C PHE A 44 -14.63 9.39 -12.12
N ARG A 45 -14.76 9.52 -13.44
CA ARG A 45 -14.98 10.78 -14.14
C ARG A 45 -16.42 10.81 -14.57
N ASP A 46 -17.22 11.65 -13.91
CA ASP A 46 -18.62 11.77 -14.29
C ASP A 46 -18.78 12.69 -15.50
N ASP A 47 -18.99 12.10 -16.67
CA ASP A 47 -19.31 12.88 -17.87
C ASP A 47 -20.83 12.99 -18.05
N GLU A 48 -21.37 14.14 -17.64
CA GLU A 48 -22.79 14.45 -17.75
C GLU A 48 -23.32 14.34 -19.20
N GLU A 49 -22.49 14.53 -20.24
CA GLU A 49 -22.93 14.52 -21.65
C GLU A 49 -23.40 13.13 -22.12
N ILE A 50 -23.02 12.08 -21.39
CA ILE A 50 -23.31 10.68 -21.75
C ILE A 50 -24.57 10.16 -21.04
N ARG A 51 -25.12 10.90 -20.07
CA ARG A 51 -26.28 10.47 -19.28
C ARG A 51 -27.56 10.43 -20.11
N LYS A 52 -28.21 9.26 -20.16
CA LYS A 52 -29.56 9.07 -20.74
C LYS A 52 -30.54 8.71 -19.61
N GLY A 53 -31.49 9.59 -19.31
CA GLY A 53 -32.57 9.32 -18.34
C GLY A 53 -32.76 10.42 -17.29
N GLU A 54 -33.76 10.24 -16.41
CA GLU A 54 -34.13 11.19 -15.34
C GLU A 54 -33.47 10.88 -13.99
N ASP A 55 -32.98 9.65 -13.80
CA ASP A 55 -32.42 9.11 -12.55
C ASP A 55 -30.88 8.96 -12.58
N ILE A 56 -30.24 9.15 -11.43
CA ILE A 56 -28.79 8.91 -11.28
C ILE A 56 -28.52 7.44 -11.60
N GLY A 57 -27.63 7.16 -12.54
CA GLY A 57 -27.24 5.79 -12.87
C GLY A 57 -26.65 5.06 -11.65
N GLU A 58 -26.96 3.76 -11.51
CA GLU A 58 -26.46 2.90 -10.42
C GLU A 58 -24.92 2.94 -10.29
N GLU A 59 -24.23 3.16 -11.39
CA GLU A 59 -22.77 3.28 -11.43
C GLU A 59 -22.24 4.52 -10.70
N ILE A 60 -22.92 5.67 -10.83
CA ILE A 60 -22.54 6.92 -10.16
C ILE A 60 -22.73 6.78 -8.65
N LEU A 61 -23.87 6.21 -8.23
CA LEU A 61 -24.13 5.94 -6.81
C LEU A 61 -23.05 5.02 -6.21
N ARG A 62 -22.69 3.95 -6.93
CA ARG A 62 -21.61 3.05 -6.53
C ARG A 62 -20.27 3.77 -6.47
N ALA A 63 -19.95 4.60 -7.46
CA ALA A 63 -18.70 5.35 -7.47
C ALA A 63 -18.62 6.34 -6.30
N ILE A 64 -19.72 7.00 -5.94
CA ILE A 64 -19.79 7.87 -4.75
C ILE A 64 -19.59 7.04 -3.48
N GLU A 65 -20.22 5.87 -3.38
CA GLU A 65 -20.12 4.98 -2.23
C GLU A 65 -18.69 4.44 -2.04
N GLU A 66 -18.03 4.02 -3.10
CA GLU A 66 -16.68 3.46 -3.06
C GLU A 66 -15.58 4.53 -2.88
N SER A 67 -15.80 5.73 -3.43
CA SER A 67 -14.79 6.78 -3.43
C SER A 67 -14.50 7.33 -2.03
N ARG A 68 -13.22 7.62 -1.81
CA ARG A 68 -12.70 8.14 -0.53
C ARG A 68 -12.44 9.64 -0.57
N ILE A 69 -12.23 10.16 -1.78
CA ILE A 69 -11.98 11.57 -2.06
C ILE A 69 -12.98 12.01 -3.13
N PHE A 70 -13.65 13.11 -2.85
CA PHE A 70 -14.60 13.78 -3.72
C PHE A 70 -13.99 15.09 -4.20
N VAL A 71 -14.04 15.35 -5.50
CA VAL A 71 -13.46 16.56 -6.11
C VAL A 71 -14.55 17.24 -6.94
N PRO A 72 -15.36 18.12 -6.33
CA PRO A 72 -16.21 19.02 -7.10
C PRO A 72 -15.35 20.11 -7.73
N ILE A 73 -15.44 20.24 -9.06
CA ILE A 73 -14.78 21.28 -9.86
C ILE A 73 -15.84 22.34 -10.17
N PHE A 74 -15.93 23.34 -9.30
CA PHE A 74 -16.87 24.43 -9.44
C PHE A 74 -16.44 25.34 -10.59
N SER A 75 -17.33 25.53 -11.55
CA SER A 75 -17.18 26.39 -12.72
C SER A 75 -18.37 27.34 -12.82
N ILE A 76 -18.26 28.37 -13.66
CA ILE A 76 -19.29 29.41 -13.80
C ILE A 76 -20.71 28.85 -14.01
N ASN A 77 -20.88 27.73 -14.73
CA ASN A 77 -22.19 27.11 -14.98
C ASN A 77 -22.45 25.83 -14.15
N TYR A 78 -21.66 25.53 -13.12
CA TYR A 78 -21.84 24.30 -12.32
C TYR A 78 -23.24 24.19 -11.72
N ALA A 79 -23.73 25.24 -11.06
CA ALA A 79 -25.05 25.25 -10.44
C ALA A 79 -26.22 25.24 -11.44
N SER A 80 -25.96 25.53 -12.72
CA SER A 80 -26.99 25.40 -13.76
C SER A 80 -27.36 23.93 -14.03
N SER A 81 -26.46 22.99 -13.72
CA SER A 81 -26.71 21.56 -13.90
C SER A 81 -27.38 20.95 -12.68
N LYS A 82 -28.58 20.39 -12.89
CA LYS A 82 -29.28 19.56 -11.91
C LYS A 82 -28.38 18.41 -11.41
N TRP A 83 -27.60 17.82 -12.30
CA TRP A 83 -26.78 16.65 -12.04
C TRP A 83 -25.59 16.98 -11.11
N CYS A 84 -24.80 18.00 -11.45
CA CYS A 84 -23.75 18.55 -10.58
C CYS A 84 -24.25 18.86 -9.15
N LEU A 85 -25.45 19.44 -9.02
CA LEU A 85 -26.05 19.77 -7.72
C LEU A 85 -26.47 18.51 -6.93
N ILE A 86 -27.07 17.53 -7.61
CA ILE A 86 -27.43 16.25 -7.03
C ILE A 86 -26.19 15.48 -6.55
N GLU A 87 -25.14 15.43 -7.36
CA GLU A 87 -23.87 14.79 -6.99
C GLU A 87 -23.25 15.46 -5.78
N LEU A 88 -23.24 16.80 -5.74
CA LEU A 88 -22.71 17.54 -4.61
C LEU A 88 -23.44 17.17 -3.31
N ALA A 89 -24.77 17.16 -3.33
CA ALA A 89 -25.57 16.72 -2.19
C ALA A 89 -25.23 15.27 -1.79
N LYS A 90 -25.14 14.35 -2.75
CA LYS A 90 -24.78 12.94 -2.50
C LYS A 90 -23.36 12.76 -1.95
N MET A 91 -22.40 13.57 -2.37
CA MET A 91 -21.04 13.56 -1.84
C MET A 91 -21.02 13.98 -0.36
N PHE A 92 -21.80 14.99 0.01
CA PHE A 92 -21.95 15.40 1.42
C PHE A 92 -22.69 14.34 2.25
N GLU A 93 -23.81 13.81 1.76
CA GLU A 93 -24.54 12.72 2.42
C GLU A 93 -23.62 11.51 2.65
N SER A 94 -22.87 11.09 1.63
CA SER A 94 -21.95 9.95 1.73
C SER A 94 -20.80 10.22 2.70
N LYS A 95 -20.31 11.46 2.76
CA LYS A 95 -19.26 11.88 3.69
C LYS A 95 -19.75 11.88 5.14
N GLU A 96 -21.00 12.31 5.39
CA GLU A 96 -21.60 12.39 6.72
C GLU A 96 -22.06 11.01 7.24
N ALA A 97 -22.57 10.14 6.35
CA ALA A 97 -23.06 8.82 6.71
C ALA A 97 -21.95 7.77 6.91
N SER A 98 -20.75 7.98 6.37
CA SER A 98 -19.69 6.98 6.40
C SER A 98 -18.91 6.99 7.72
N ILE A 99 -18.74 5.81 8.31
CA ILE A 99 -17.81 5.58 9.44
C ILE A 99 -16.36 5.81 8.98
N ALA A 100 -16.05 5.54 7.71
CA ALA A 100 -14.76 5.84 7.12
C ALA A 100 -14.68 7.33 6.78
N LYS A 101 -13.65 8.03 7.28
CA LYS A 101 -13.44 9.46 7.00
C LYS A 101 -13.30 9.67 5.49
N LYS A 102 -14.35 10.12 4.79
CA LYS A 102 -14.28 10.58 3.40
C LYS A 102 -13.87 12.06 3.36
N THR A 103 -13.26 12.48 2.27
CA THR A 103 -12.70 13.83 2.15
C THR A 103 -13.24 14.52 0.91
N LEU A 104 -13.58 15.81 1.02
CA LEU A 104 -13.95 16.65 -0.11
C LEU A 104 -12.78 17.60 -0.38
N LEU A 105 -12.44 17.79 -1.66
CA LEU A 105 -11.37 18.64 -2.17
C LEU A 105 -11.94 19.52 -3.29
N PRO A 106 -12.58 20.65 -2.97
CA PRO A 106 -13.17 21.51 -3.98
C PRO A 106 -12.08 22.21 -4.80
N ILE A 107 -12.30 22.31 -6.11
CA ILE A 107 -11.50 23.12 -7.04
C ILE A 107 -12.39 24.24 -7.57
N PHE A 108 -11.89 25.47 -7.54
CA PHE A 108 -12.55 26.65 -8.09
C PHE A 108 -11.93 26.98 -9.45
N TYR A 109 -12.65 26.61 -10.51
CA TYR A 109 -12.32 26.83 -11.91
C TYR A 109 -13.00 28.11 -12.41
N ASP A 110 -12.24 29.21 -12.42
CA ASP A 110 -12.69 30.52 -12.91
C ASP A 110 -14.02 31.00 -12.27
N VAL A 111 -14.16 30.72 -10.97
CA VAL A 111 -15.29 31.10 -10.14
C VAL A 111 -14.77 31.54 -8.78
N ASP A 112 -15.40 32.55 -8.17
CA ASP A 112 -15.05 32.96 -6.81
C ASP A 112 -15.69 32.00 -5.79
N VAL A 113 -15.00 31.80 -4.69
CA VAL A 113 -15.53 31.06 -3.54
C VAL A 113 -16.84 31.67 -3.06
N ASP A 114 -16.98 33.00 -3.11
CA ASP A 114 -18.21 33.69 -2.70
C ASP A 114 -19.40 33.44 -3.64
N ASP A 115 -19.15 33.12 -4.91
CA ASP A 115 -20.19 32.67 -5.84
C ASP A 115 -20.76 31.32 -5.39
N VAL A 116 -19.87 30.36 -5.09
CA VAL A 116 -20.24 29.01 -4.61
C VAL A 116 -20.97 29.08 -3.27
N LYS A 117 -20.59 30.02 -2.40
CA LYS A 117 -21.22 30.27 -1.10
C LYS A 117 -22.57 30.95 -1.17
N LEU A 118 -23.10 31.23 -2.37
CA LEU A 118 -24.36 31.93 -2.57
C LEU A 118 -24.34 33.34 -1.95
N LYS A 119 -23.19 34.03 -2.01
CA LYS A 119 -23.07 35.44 -1.60
C LYS A 119 -23.18 36.40 -2.78
N THR A 120 -22.99 35.88 -3.98
CA THR A 120 -23.19 36.61 -5.25
C THR A 120 -24.41 36.07 -5.99
N TYR A 121 -24.80 36.76 -7.05
CA TYR A 121 -25.97 36.37 -7.84
C TYR A 121 -25.73 35.14 -8.75
N LEU A 122 -24.48 34.76 -9.02
CA LEU A 122 -24.15 33.78 -10.06
C LEU A 122 -24.88 32.42 -9.84
N TYR A 123 -24.65 31.78 -8.70
CA TYR A 123 -25.31 30.51 -8.40
C TYR A 123 -26.72 30.69 -7.86
N ILE A 124 -27.05 31.85 -7.27
CA ILE A 124 -28.42 32.15 -6.84
C ILE A 124 -29.37 32.17 -8.04
N GLU A 125 -28.98 32.81 -9.13
CA GLU A 125 -29.78 32.85 -10.37
C GLU A 125 -30.05 31.45 -10.92
N ALA A 126 -29.01 30.61 -10.98
CA ALA A 126 -29.16 29.22 -11.41
C ALA A 126 -30.15 28.44 -10.51
N LEU A 127 -30.09 28.65 -9.19
CA LEU A 127 -31.02 28.01 -8.24
C LEU A 127 -32.46 28.54 -8.37
N LEU A 128 -32.66 29.82 -8.67
CA LEU A 128 -33.99 30.39 -8.92
C LEU A 128 -34.66 29.70 -10.11
N ILE A 129 -33.93 29.45 -11.20
CA ILE A 129 -34.44 28.73 -12.38
C ILE A 129 -34.81 27.28 -12.00
N HIS A 130 -34.05 26.64 -11.11
CA HIS A 130 -34.38 25.29 -10.63
C HIS A 130 -35.64 25.25 -9.76
N ARG A 131 -35.91 26.30 -8.95
CA ARG A 131 -37.12 26.40 -8.12
C ARG A 131 -38.41 26.42 -8.93
N GLU A 132 -38.36 26.81 -10.21
CA GLU A 132 -39.50 26.73 -11.12
C GLU A 132 -39.81 25.29 -11.57
N LYS A 133 -38.82 24.40 -11.51
CA LYS A 133 -38.88 23.04 -12.08
C LYS A 133 -38.89 21.92 -11.05
N PHE A 134 -38.35 22.16 -9.86
CA PHE A 134 -38.15 21.16 -8.82
C PHE A 134 -38.81 21.60 -7.50
N SER A 135 -39.10 20.64 -6.63
CA SER A 135 -39.69 20.93 -5.33
C SER A 135 -38.72 21.75 -4.46
N THR A 136 -39.30 22.58 -3.59
CA THR A 136 -38.54 23.42 -2.65
C THR A 136 -37.58 22.60 -1.79
N ASP A 137 -37.98 21.41 -1.35
CA ASP A 137 -37.15 20.54 -0.51
C ASP A 137 -35.88 20.07 -1.23
N ILE A 138 -35.99 19.72 -2.52
CA ILE A 138 -34.84 19.28 -3.32
C ILE A 138 -33.87 20.43 -3.54
N VAL A 139 -34.38 21.62 -3.92
CA VAL A 139 -33.51 22.78 -4.15
C VAL A 139 -32.85 23.24 -2.85
N HIS A 140 -33.56 23.16 -1.72
CA HIS A 140 -32.99 23.47 -0.41
C HIS A 140 -31.83 22.53 -0.05
N GLN A 141 -31.91 21.23 -0.40
CA GLN A 141 -30.78 20.31 -0.20
C GLN A 141 -29.55 20.71 -1.02
N TRP A 142 -29.74 21.18 -2.25
CA TRP A 142 -28.64 21.66 -3.09
C TRP A 142 -28.01 22.94 -2.54
N GLU A 143 -28.84 23.88 -2.08
CA GLU A 143 -28.39 25.10 -1.41
C GLU A 143 -27.56 24.81 -0.16
N GLU A 144 -28.01 23.89 0.68
CA GLU A 144 -27.27 23.46 1.86
C GLU A 144 -25.95 22.79 1.48
N ALA A 145 -25.92 21.95 0.43
CA ALA A 145 -24.69 21.33 -0.04
C ALA A 145 -23.66 22.37 -0.54
N LEU A 146 -24.11 23.38 -1.29
CA LEU A 146 -23.26 24.49 -1.73
C LEU A 146 -22.73 25.31 -0.55
N ARG A 147 -23.59 25.66 0.42
CA ARG A 147 -23.18 26.38 1.63
C ARG A 147 -22.22 25.59 2.49
N LYS A 148 -22.39 24.26 2.60
CA LYS A 148 -21.45 23.39 3.33
C LYS A 148 -20.04 23.39 2.71
N ALA A 149 -19.89 23.70 1.43
CA ALA A 149 -18.57 23.87 0.82
C ALA A 149 -17.78 25.04 1.41
N GLU A 150 -18.43 26.02 2.08
CA GLU A 150 -17.75 27.13 2.77
C GLU A 150 -16.73 26.68 3.80
N LYS A 151 -17.03 25.59 4.51
CA LYS A 151 -16.20 25.10 5.63
C LYS A 151 -14.99 24.29 5.17
N ILE A 152 -14.76 24.21 3.87
CA ILE A 152 -13.77 23.32 3.26
C ILE A 152 -12.78 24.17 2.50
N GLU A 153 -11.51 24.03 2.87
CA GLU A 153 -10.40 24.62 2.14
C GLU A 153 -10.36 24.03 0.73
N GLY A 154 -10.39 24.89 -0.28
CA GLY A 154 -10.41 24.51 -1.69
C GLY A 154 -9.25 25.12 -2.47
N TRP A 155 -9.10 24.66 -3.71
CA TRP A 155 -7.98 24.99 -4.57
C TRP A 155 -8.42 25.95 -5.67
N GLU A 156 -7.81 27.12 -5.73
CA GLU A 156 -8.09 28.11 -6.78
C GLU A 156 -7.16 27.91 -7.98
N LEU A 157 -7.73 27.75 -9.18
CA LEU A 157 -6.96 27.54 -10.41
C LEU A 157 -6.50 28.85 -11.06
N LYS A 158 -7.10 29.98 -10.68
CA LYS A 158 -6.93 31.27 -11.36
C LYS A 158 -5.45 31.67 -11.46
N GLY A 159 -5.00 31.93 -12.70
CA GLY A 159 -3.62 32.37 -12.97
C GLY A 159 -2.55 31.27 -12.95
N GLN A 160 -2.91 29.99 -12.85
CA GLN A 160 -1.96 28.87 -12.87
C GLN A 160 -2.06 28.04 -14.17
N GLY A 161 -0.93 27.47 -14.60
CA GLY A 161 -0.93 26.52 -15.72
C GLY A 161 -1.58 25.19 -15.33
N TYR A 162 -2.48 24.66 -16.16
CA TYR A 162 -3.24 23.44 -15.85
C TYR A 162 -2.37 22.24 -15.47
N GLY A 163 -1.24 22.04 -16.15
CA GLY A 163 -0.32 20.94 -15.86
C GLY A 163 0.40 21.06 -14.51
N GLU A 164 0.79 22.28 -14.12
CA GLU A 164 1.43 22.54 -12.82
C GLU A 164 0.43 22.36 -11.69
N PHE A 165 -0.76 22.93 -11.84
CA PHE A 165 -1.84 22.74 -10.89
C PHE A 165 -2.19 21.26 -10.73
N ALA A 166 -2.41 20.55 -11.85
CA ALA A 166 -2.78 19.13 -11.83
C ALA A 166 -1.70 18.30 -11.12
N ARG A 167 -0.41 18.58 -11.36
CA ARG A 167 0.69 17.89 -10.66
C ARG A 167 0.64 18.12 -9.16
N SER A 168 0.47 19.36 -8.71
CA SER A 168 0.37 19.71 -7.30
C SER A 168 -0.87 19.08 -6.64
N PHE A 169 -2.01 19.09 -7.33
CA PHE A 169 -3.24 18.49 -6.84
C PHE A 169 -3.14 16.96 -6.76
N VAL A 170 -2.53 16.30 -7.76
CA VAL A 170 -2.28 14.85 -7.74
C VAL A 170 -1.38 14.46 -6.58
N ARG A 171 -0.38 15.29 -6.22
CA ARG A 171 0.43 15.09 -5.01
C ARG A 171 -0.44 15.13 -3.76
N GLU A 172 -1.30 16.15 -3.62
CA GLU A 172 -2.23 16.25 -2.48
C GLU A 172 -3.17 15.04 -2.38
N VAL A 173 -3.80 14.64 -3.48
CA VAL A 173 -4.68 13.47 -3.53
C VAL A 173 -3.90 12.21 -3.14
N SER A 174 -2.70 12.01 -3.69
CA SER A 174 -1.83 10.89 -3.37
C SER A 174 -1.48 10.86 -1.88
N MET A 175 -1.14 12.02 -1.31
CA MET A 175 -0.87 12.14 0.13
C MET A 175 -2.10 11.77 0.95
N ARG A 176 -3.30 12.27 0.65
CA ARG A 176 -4.52 11.92 1.42
C ARG A 176 -4.91 10.45 1.30
N LEU A 177 -4.66 9.83 0.15
CA LEU A 177 -4.83 8.39 -0.04
C LEU A 177 -3.79 7.60 0.77
N LYS A 178 -2.52 8.03 0.79
CA LYS A 178 -1.41 7.40 1.55
C LYS A 178 -1.45 7.67 3.07
N VAL A 179 -1.89 8.84 3.52
CA VAL A 179 -2.02 9.23 4.93
C VAL A 179 -3.05 8.36 5.64
N LYS A 180 -4.13 7.97 4.97
CA LYS A 180 -5.07 6.97 5.53
C LYS A 180 -4.55 5.53 5.45
N HIS A 181 -3.40 5.31 4.82
CA HIS A 181 -2.58 4.10 4.96
C HIS A 181 -1.41 4.32 5.93
N LYS A 182 -1.29 5.46 6.65
CA LYS A 182 -0.27 5.62 7.70
C LYS A 182 -0.60 4.66 8.85
N TYR A 183 0.30 3.69 9.03
CA TYR A 183 0.24 2.54 9.92
C TYR A 183 0.40 2.83 11.42
N VAL A 184 0.17 4.06 11.88
CA VAL A 184 0.54 4.45 13.24
C VAL A 184 -0.65 5.06 13.94
N THR A 185 -1.16 4.34 14.94
CA THR A 185 -2.11 4.83 15.92
C THR A 185 -1.45 5.91 16.79
N ASP A 186 -2.24 6.89 17.24
CA ASP A 186 -1.81 8.01 18.12
C ASP A 186 -1.29 7.58 19.52
N TYR A 187 -1.02 6.29 19.73
CA TYR A 187 -0.61 5.68 21.02
C TYR A 187 0.89 5.40 21.13
N LEU A 188 1.73 6.07 20.35
CA LEU A 188 3.17 5.98 20.51
C LEU A 188 3.68 7.17 21.31
N VAL A 189 4.25 6.90 22.47
CA VAL A 189 5.01 7.88 23.26
C VAL A 189 6.10 8.46 22.36
N GLN A 190 5.98 9.75 22.02
CA GLN A 190 6.86 10.47 21.09
C GLN A 190 8.32 10.36 21.58
N ARG A 191 9.17 9.76 20.75
CA ARG A 191 10.64 9.83 20.89
C ARG A 191 11.17 10.92 19.96
N ASP A 192 10.80 12.16 20.25
CA ASP A 192 11.13 13.30 19.37
C ASP A 192 12.64 13.53 19.24
N ASP A 193 13.42 13.22 20.27
CA ASP A 193 14.88 13.35 20.26
C ASP A 193 15.53 12.43 19.20
N GLN A 194 15.14 11.15 19.17
CA GLN A 194 15.67 10.18 18.19
C GLN A 194 15.30 10.52 16.74
N VAL A 195 14.12 11.13 16.54
CA VAL A 195 13.70 11.60 15.21
C VAL A 195 14.53 12.80 14.81
N LYS A 196 14.78 13.74 15.71
CA LYS A 196 15.60 14.93 15.46
C LYS A 196 17.04 14.54 15.11
N ASP A 197 17.67 13.66 15.88
CA ASP A 197 19.02 13.18 15.61
C ASP A 197 19.13 12.54 14.21
N LEU A 198 18.12 11.78 13.80
CA LEU A 198 18.09 11.17 12.47
C LEU A 198 17.88 12.21 11.35
N MET A 199 17.11 13.27 11.60
CA MET A 199 16.92 14.36 10.65
C MET A 199 18.21 15.16 10.44
N ASP A 200 18.96 15.40 11.52
CA ASP A 200 20.25 16.09 11.47
C ASP A 200 21.29 15.25 10.72
N LEU A 201 21.30 13.92 10.91
CA LEU A 201 22.14 12.97 10.16
C LEU A 201 21.81 12.92 8.66
N LEU A 202 20.54 13.10 8.30
CA LEU A 202 20.09 13.02 6.90
C LEU A 202 20.47 14.25 6.09
N ASP A 203 20.76 15.38 6.74
CA ASP A 203 21.22 16.64 6.12
C ASP A 203 20.52 16.94 4.78
N ILE A 204 19.19 17.07 4.85
CA ILE A 204 18.27 17.10 3.70
C ILE A 204 18.48 18.34 2.81
N GLU A 205 19.21 19.34 3.29
CA GLU A 205 19.56 20.55 2.53
C GLU A 205 20.81 20.37 1.66
N SER A 206 21.55 19.27 1.82
CA SER A 206 22.69 18.94 0.97
C SER A 206 22.27 18.37 -0.39
N SER A 207 23.00 18.72 -1.45
CA SER A 207 22.71 18.25 -2.82
C SER A 207 23.23 16.82 -3.11
N GLY A 208 23.55 16.05 -2.07
CA GLY A 208 24.18 14.73 -2.17
C GLY A 208 23.22 13.55 -1.94
N VAL A 209 23.72 12.33 -2.14
CA VAL A 209 23.01 11.10 -1.76
C VAL A 209 23.50 10.65 -0.39
N CYS A 210 22.62 10.66 0.61
CA CYS A 210 22.90 10.22 1.97
C CYS A 210 22.25 8.86 2.27
N PHE A 211 22.98 7.95 2.91
CA PHE A 211 22.47 6.68 3.40
C PHE A 211 22.57 6.64 4.93
N VAL A 212 21.44 6.41 5.61
CA VAL A 212 21.39 6.31 7.07
C VAL A 212 20.87 4.93 7.47
N GLY A 213 21.63 4.25 8.33
CA GLY A 213 21.27 2.93 8.87
C GLY A 213 20.76 3.03 10.31
N ILE A 214 19.62 2.40 10.60
CA ILE A 214 19.09 2.26 11.97
C ILE A 214 19.28 0.82 12.44
N HIS A 215 20.11 0.59 13.46
CA HIS A 215 20.46 -0.75 13.94
C HIS A 215 20.31 -0.88 15.47
N GLU A 216 19.61 -1.91 15.95
CA GLU A 216 19.36 -2.23 17.37
C GLU A 216 18.66 -3.61 17.47
N MET A 217 18.35 -4.09 18.69
CA MET A 217 17.59 -5.32 18.94
C MET A 217 16.17 -5.31 18.34
N GLY A 218 15.60 -6.49 18.08
CA GLY A 218 14.22 -6.64 17.61
C GLY A 218 13.19 -6.08 18.61
N GLY A 219 12.07 -5.53 18.11
CA GLY A 219 10.97 -5.04 18.97
C GLY A 219 11.15 -3.64 19.57
N ILE A 220 12.35 -3.04 19.50
CA ILE A 220 12.66 -1.74 20.12
C ILE A 220 12.02 -0.51 19.44
N GLY A 221 11.41 -0.70 18.27
CA GLY A 221 10.73 0.36 17.53
C GLY A 221 11.49 0.92 16.31
N LYS A 222 12.55 0.27 15.81
CA LYS A 222 13.27 0.74 14.59
C LYS A 222 12.37 1.02 13.40
N THR A 223 11.49 0.07 13.06
CA THR A 223 10.53 0.23 11.96
C THR A 223 9.60 1.42 12.22
N THR A 224 9.24 1.63 13.49
CA THR A 224 8.42 2.76 13.92
C THR A 224 9.17 4.08 13.76
N LEU A 225 10.44 4.15 14.16
CA LEU A 225 11.30 5.33 13.98
C LEU A 225 11.51 5.65 12.49
N ALA A 226 11.83 4.64 11.67
CA ALA A 226 11.94 4.78 10.22
C ALA A 226 10.63 5.28 9.58
N LYS A 227 9.47 4.77 10.05
CA LYS A 227 8.15 5.25 9.62
C LYS A 227 7.91 6.71 10.01
N LEU A 228 8.28 7.11 11.23
CA LEU A 228 8.10 8.49 11.71
C LEU A 228 8.93 9.47 10.89
N VAL A 229 10.19 9.14 10.61
CA VAL A 229 11.08 9.96 9.78
C VAL A 229 10.59 9.99 8.34
N PHE A 230 10.25 8.84 7.76
CA PHE A 230 9.65 8.78 6.41
C PHE A 230 8.41 9.66 6.30
N ASN A 231 7.51 9.60 7.28
CA ASN A 231 6.29 10.40 7.30
C ASN A 231 6.52 11.91 7.40
N LYS A 232 7.66 12.34 7.96
CA LYS A 232 8.05 13.76 8.04
C LYS A 232 8.80 14.22 6.79
N LEU A 233 9.45 13.30 6.08
CA LEU A 233 10.30 13.63 4.92
C LEU A 233 9.66 13.37 3.57
N CYS A 234 8.69 12.47 3.48
CA CYS A 234 8.11 12.06 2.20
C CYS A 234 7.65 13.24 1.33
N ASP A 235 7.19 14.32 1.95
CA ASP A 235 6.64 15.50 1.27
C ASP A 235 7.73 16.42 0.70
N ARG A 236 8.99 16.27 1.16
CA ARG A 236 10.15 17.06 0.71
C ARG A 236 10.85 16.46 -0.52
N PHE A 237 10.44 15.28 -1.00
CA PHE A 237 11.05 14.60 -2.13
C PHE A 237 10.03 14.40 -3.27
N ASP A 238 10.48 14.50 -4.52
CA ASP A 238 9.63 14.25 -5.70
C ASP A 238 9.10 12.82 -5.76
N LYS A 239 9.88 11.86 -5.23
CA LYS A 239 9.52 10.44 -5.14
C LYS A 239 9.91 9.90 -3.78
N CYS A 240 8.98 9.21 -3.13
CA CYS A 240 9.18 8.57 -1.84
C CYS A 240 8.57 7.17 -1.84
N SER A 241 9.26 6.19 -1.27
CA SER A 241 8.72 4.85 -1.02
C SER A 241 9.13 4.39 0.37
N PHE A 242 8.18 3.76 1.08
CA PHE A 242 8.45 3.12 2.35
C PHE A 242 8.23 1.63 2.21
N LEU A 243 9.32 0.87 2.17
CA LEU A 243 9.25 -0.58 2.17
C LEU A 243 9.08 -1.06 3.62
N ALA A 244 7.83 -1.09 4.07
CA ALA A 244 7.48 -1.70 5.35
C ALA A 244 7.69 -3.19 5.29
N ASP A 245 8.03 -3.77 6.43
CA ASP A 245 8.13 -5.21 6.58
C ASP A 245 8.93 -5.86 5.43
N VAL A 246 10.16 -5.39 5.20
CA VAL A 246 11.10 -6.01 4.24
C VAL A 246 11.31 -7.52 4.53
N ARG A 247 10.92 -7.98 5.73
CA ARG A 247 10.87 -9.40 6.13
C ARG A 247 9.53 -10.11 5.85
N ARG A 248 8.49 -9.39 5.39
CA ARG A 248 7.10 -9.84 5.19
C ARG A 248 6.60 -9.67 3.75
N TYR A 249 7.45 -9.18 2.85
CA TYR A 249 7.33 -9.47 1.42
C TYR A 249 8.16 -10.72 1.10
N PRO A 250 7.54 -11.90 0.93
CA PRO A 250 8.17 -13.06 0.33
C PRO A 250 8.36 -12.95 -1.20
N ASP A 251 8.29 -11.74 -1.79
CA ASP A 251 8.32 -11.55 -3.25
C ASP A 251 9.73 -11.47 -3.87
N LEU A 252 10.74 -11.97 -3.15
CA LEU A 252 12.00 -12.46 -3.73
C LEU A 252 12.26 -13.95 -3.38
N LYS A 253 11.25 -14.68 -2.88
CA LYS A 253 11.39 -16.08 -2.41
C LYS A 253 10.39 -17.06 -3.03
N TYR A 254 9.84 -16.78 -4.22
CA TYR A 254 9.01 -17.73 -4.97
C TYR A 254 9.60 -18.17 -6.32
N GLN A 255 10.93 -18.22 -6.44
CA GLN A 255 11.56 -19.17 -7.38
C GLN A 255 11.84 -20.54 -6.76
N ALA A 256 11.57 -20.72 -5.45
CA ALA A 256 11.89 -21.96 -4.75
C ALA A 256 10.68 -22.85 -4.39
N LEU A 257 9.45 -22.47 -4.75
CA LEU A 257 8.23 -23.19 -4.32
C LEU A 257 7.34 -23.71 -5.45
N GLN A 258 7.75 -23.58 -6.71
CA GLN A 258 7.20 -24.39 -7.80
C GLN A 258 8.33 -24.85 -8.71
N GLU A 259 9.00 -25.92 -8.28
CA GLU A 259 9.59 -27.02 -9.07
C GLU A 259 10.53 -27.81 -8.14
N GLY A 260 10.08 -28.94 -7.60
CA GLY A 260 10.94 -29.94 -6.92
C GLY A 260 10.96 -29.96 -5.38
N GLY A 261 10.01 -29.34 -4.68
CA GLY A 261 9.94 -29.40 -3.21
C GLY A 261 9.65 -30.82 -2.68
N GLY A 262 10.49 -31.33 -1.78
CA GLY A 262 10.25 -32.58 -1.03
C GLY A 262 10.80 -33.87 -1.64
N GLU A 263 11.26 -33.88 -2.89
CA GLU A 263 11.97 -35.05 -3.43
C GLU A 263 13.37 -35.15 -2.82
N PRO A 264 13.76 -36.31 -2.24
CA PRO A 264 15.08 -36.51 -1.67
C PRO A 264 16.23 -36.12 -2.63
N PRO A 265 17.33 -35.53 -2.12
CA PRO A 265 18.48 -35.19 -2.95
C PRO A 265 19.07 -36.46 -3.57
N LYS A 266 19.37 -36.40 -4.87
CA LYS A 266 20.03 -37.47 -5.63
C LYS A 266 21.43 -36.99 -6.03
N GLY A 267 22.29 -37.92 -6.48
CA GLY A 267 23.62 -37.57 -6.96
C GLY A 267 24.60 -37.22 -5.85
N SER A 268 25.45 -36.22 -6.08
CA SER A 268 26.60 -35.87 -5.25
C SER A 268 26.22 -35.49 -3.81
N LEU A 269 25.20 -34.64 -3.66
CA LEU A 269 24.69 -34.23 -2.34
C LEU A 269 24.05 -35.41 -1.59
N GLY A 270 23.27 -36.26 -2.27
CA GLY A 270 22.68 -37.45 -1.65
C GLY A 270 23.75 -38.40 -1.10
N TRP A 271 24.79 -38.67 -1.88
CA TRP A 271 25.91 -39.50 -1.43
C TRP A 271 26.69 -38.88 -0.26
N ALA A 272 26.89 -37.56 -0.27
CA ALA A 272 27.54 -36.85 0.83
C ALA A 272 26.69 -36.88 2.12
N ILE A 273 25.36 -36.85 2.00
CA ILE A 273 24.45 -37.01 3.15
C ILE A 273 24.58 -38.43 3.73
N ASP A 274 24.52 -39.46 2.88
CA ASP A 274 24.67 -40.85 3.33
C ASP A 274 26.06 -41.08 3.96
N THR A 275 27.10 -40.47 3.42
CA THR A 275 28.48 -40.60 3.94
C THR A 275 28.65 -39.91 5.29
N HIS A 276 28.15 -38.68 5.45
CA HIS A 276 28.39 -37.88 6.66
C HIS A 276 27.36 -38.08 7.78
N PHE A 277 26.13 -38.51 7.44
CA PHE A 277 25.03 -38.68 8.38
C PHE A 277 24.45 -40.09 8.37
N SER A 278 25.01 -41.05 7.62
CA SER A 278 24.52 -42.43 7.44
C SER A 278 23.24 -42.58 6.61
N SER A 279 22.33 -41.60 6.63
CA SER A 279 21.12 -41.56 5.79
C SER A 279 20.49 -40.17 5.81
N LEU A 280 19.59 -39.90 4.86
CA LEU A 280 18.75 -38.70 4.87
C LEU A 280 17.86 -38.65 6.13
N GLU A 281 17.31 -39.79 6.56
CA GLU A 281 16.49 -39.87 7.76
C GLU A 281 17.27 -39.47 9.02
N ALA A 282 18.53 -39.91 9.14
CA ALA A 282 19.40 -39.55 10.25
C ALA A 282 19.77 -38.06 10.24
N LEU A 283 19.99 -37.47 9.05
CA LEU A 283 20.18 -36.03 8.92
C LEU A 283 18.94 -35.25 9.37
N VAL A 284 17.76 -35.65 8.89
CA VAL A 284 16.47 -35.04 9.24
C VAL A 284 16.23 -35.10 10.75
N GLN A 285 16.51 -36.24 11.38
CA GLN A 285 16.40 -36.41 12.83
C GLN A 285 17.36 -35.49 13.57
N LYS A 286 18.63 -35.43 13.16
CA LYS A 286 19.63 -34.56 13.78
C LYS A 286 19.25 -33.08 13.70
N MET A 287 18.92 -32.59 12.50
CA MET A 287 18.53 -31.18 12.31
C MET A 287 17.24 -30.83 13.08
N SER A 288 16.26 -31.74 13.10
CA SER A 288 15.02 -31.53 13.86
C SER A 288 15.27 -31.51 15.37
N ALA A 289 16.16 -32.37 15.88
CA ALA A 289 16.53 -32.39 17.30
C ALA A 289 17.25 -31.10 17.71
N GLU A 290 18.22 -30.64 16.92
CA GLU A 290 18.95 -29.39 17.19
C GLU A 290 18.04 -28.16 17.10
N GLY A 291 17.11 -28.13 16.13
CA GLY A 291 16.11 -27.07 16.02
C GLY A 291 15.08 -27.05 17.15
N ALA A 292 14.68 -28.22 17.64
CA ALA A 292 13.81 -28.33 18.80
C ALA A 292 14.51 -27.87 20.09
N ALA A 293 15.83 -28.11 20.21
CA ALA A 293 16.63 -27.75 21.38
C ALA A 293 16.95 -26.25 21.49
N LEU A 294 16.89 -25.48 20.40
CA LEU A 294 17.14 -24.05 20.41
C LEU A 294 16.15 -23.30 21.32
N GLN A 295 16.63 -22.48 22.25
CA GLN A 295 15.75 -21.63 23.05
C GLN A 295 15.50 -20.29 22.34
N GLY A 296 14.24 -19.89 22.22
CA GLY A 296 13.87 -18.63 21.56
C GLY A 296 14.00 -18.68 20.04
N SER A 297 14.53 -17.59 19.44
CA SER A 297 14.76 -17.46 17.99
C SER A 297 16.08 -18.07 17.55
N GLY A 298 16.09 -18.71 16.39
CA GLY A 298 17.31 -19.25 15.80
C GLY A 298 17.05 -20.00 14.50
N TRP A 299 18.14 -20.51 13.93
CA TRP A 299 18.15 -21.25 12.67
C TRP A 299 18.91 -22.56 12.85
N VAL A 300 18.47 -23.59 12.12
CA VAL A 300 19.22 -24.82 11.90
C VAL A 300 19.69 -24.85 10.47
N TRP A 301 20.97 -25.11 10.26
CA TRP A 301 21.60 -25.10 8.96
C TRP A 301 22.12 -26.47 8.60
N LEU A 302 21.92 -26.88 7.35
CA LEU A 302 22.81 -27.83 6.69
C LEU A 302 23.86 -27.00 5.97
N GLY A 303 25.11 -27.12 6.38
CA GLY A 303 26.24 -26.43 5.77
C GLY A 303 27.20 -27.39 5.07
N LEU A 304 27.88 -26.90 4.04
CA LEU A 304 29.12 -27.49 3.53
C LEU A 304 30.29 -26.74 4.15
N ASP A 305 31.15 -27.44 4.89
CA ASP A 305 32.45 -26.93 5.30
C ASP A 305 33.44 -27.15 4.15
N LYS A 306 33.85 -26.07 3.49
CA LYS A 306 34.75 -26.13 2.33
C LYS A 306 36.17 -26.55 2.69
N GLU A 307 36.61 -26.29 3.93
CA GLU A 307 37.95 -26.67 4.40
C GLU A 307 38.00 -28.15 4.72
N LEU A 308 37.00 -28.64 5.47
CA LEU A 308 36.91 -30.04 5.88
C LEU A 308 36.24 -30.93 4.82
N LYS A 309 35.72 -30.35 3.74
CA LYS A 309 34.99 -31.01 2.65
C LYS A 309 33.88 -31.93 3.14
N ARG A 310 33.16 -31.50 4.17
CA ARG A 310 32.11 -32.30 4.81
C ARG A 310 30.85 -31.51 5.06
N LEU A 311 29.74 -32.22 5.12
CA LEU A 311 28.48 -31.63 5.54
C LEU A 311 28.46 -31.51 7.08
N VAL A 312 27.94 -30.39 7.56
CA VAL A 312 27.77 -30.10 8.99
C VAL A 312 26.34 -29.64 9.26
N VAL A 313 25.86 -29.95 10.47
CA VAL A 313 24.64 -29.34 11.01
C VAL A 313 25.09 -28.34 12.06
N GLU A 314 24.62 -27.11 11.92
CA GLU A 314 24.95 -26.02 12.82
C GLU A 314 23.70 -25.24 13.20
N THR A 315 23.73 -24.62 14.37
CA THR A 315 22.66 -23.76 14.85
C THR A 315 23.16 -22.36 15.16
N THR A 316 22.35 -21.38 14.82
CA THR A 316 22.63 -19.97 15.13
C THR A 316 21.45 -19.34 15.85
N ALA A 317 21.75 -18.41 16.76
CA ALA A 317 20.71 -17.68 17.48
C ALA A 317 20.17 -16.53 16.61
N ASN A 318 18.93 -16.13 16.89
CA ASN A 318 18.32 -14.94 16.29
C ASN A 318 18.34 -14.95 14.75
N GLN A 319 19.02 -13.98 14.15
CA GLN A 319 19.14 -13.81 12.69
C GLN A 319 20.58 -14.04 12.22
N ASP A 320 21.42 -14.63 13.06
CA ASP A 320 22.84 -14.78 12.75
C ASP A 320 22.99 -15.77 11.59
N PRO A 321 23.66 -15.38 10.49
CA PRO A 321 23.88 -16.26 9.36
C PRO A 321 24.92 -17.33 9.67
N LEU A 322 24.90 -18.47 8.96
CA LEU A 322 25.84 -19.57 9.18
C LEU A 322 27.32 -19.14 9.15
N VAL A 323 27.67 -18.13 8.35
CA VAL A 323 29.05 -17.61 8.24
C VAL A 323 29.63 -17.11 9.57
N THR A 324 28.80 -16.78 10.56
CA THR A 324 29.29 -16.41 11.91
C THR A 324 29.93 -17.57 12.66
N LYS A 325 29.66 -18.82 12.26
CA LYS A 325 30.28 -20.03 12.80
C LYS A 325 31.62 -20.37 12.16
N GLY A 326 31.93 -19.76 11.03
CA GLY A 326 33.19 -19.94 10.33
C GLY A 326 33.11 -19.46 8.87
N PRO A 327 34.16 -18.83 8.34
CA PRO A 327 34.17 -18.32 6.97
C PRO A 327 34.17 -19.43 5.90
N SER A 328 34.52 -20.67 6.27
CA SER A 328 34.53 -21.85 5.40
C SER A 328 33.16 -22.49 5.20
N LEU A 329 32.13 -22.06 5.96
CA LEU A 329 30.82 -22.67 5.96
C LEU A 329 29.89 -22.05 4.91
N VAL A 330 29.44 -22.88 3.97
CA VAL A 330 28.45 -22.52 2.96
C VAL A 330 27.08 -23.06 3.35
N PRO A 331 26.03 -22.22 3.45
CA PRO A 331 24.68 -22.70 3.76
C PRO A 331 24.06 -23.39 2.55
N LEU A 332 23.66 -24.66 2.73
CA LEU A 332 22.89 -25.42 1.74
C LEU A 332 21.39 -25.36 2.03
N ILE A 333 21.01 -25.53 3.30
CA ILE A 333 19.63 -25.44 3.78
C ILE A 333 19.63 -24.63 5.08
N GLY A 334 18.64 -23.74 5.23
CA GLY A 334 18.38 -23.02 6.49
C GLY A 334 16.92 -23.17 6.88
N ILE A 335 16.68 -23.66 8.10
CA ILE A 335 15.35 -23.80 8.70
C ILE A 335 15.25 -22.81 9.86
N ASP A 336 14.37 -21.83 9.73
CA ASP A 336 14.07 -20.88 10.80
C ASP A 336 13.11 -21.53 11.80
N VAL A 337 13.54 -21.58 13.07
CA VAL A 337 12.79 -22.22 14.16
C VAL A 337 12.15 -21.22 15.12
N TRP A 338 12.08 -19.94 14.74
CA TRP A 338 11.37 -18.95 15.52
C TRP A 338 9.86 -18.98 15.27
N GLU A 339 9.06 -18.73 16.30
CA GLU A 339 7.60 -18.96 16.30
C GLU A 339 6.87 -18.33 15.11
N HIS A 340 7.32 -17.16 14.63
CA HIS A 340 6.69 -16.47 13.51
C HIS A 340 6.60 -17.31 12.21
N VAL A 341 7.49 -18.28 12.01
CA VAL A 341 7.56 -19.09 10.79
C VAL A 341 6.45 -20.12 10.74
N TYR A 342 6.02 -20.64 11.89
CA TYR A 342 5.10 -21.76 11.97
C TYR A 342 3.83 -21.48 12.77
N TYR A 343 3.72 -20.36 13.47
CA TYR A 343 2.61 -20.07 14.37
C TYR A 343 1.22 -20.13 13.70
N LEU A 344 1.11 -19.69 12.44
CA LEU A 344 -0.19 -19.70 11.75
C LEU A 344 -0.72 -21.12 11.49
N GLN A 345 0.17 -22.07 11.20
CA GLN A 345 -0.18 -23.45 10.83
C GLN A 345 -0.05 -24.43 12.01
N TYR A 346 0.97 -24.25 12.84
CA TYR A 346 1.36 -25.19 13.90
C TYR A 346 1.29 -24.57 15.31
N LYS A 347 0.83 -23.31 15.45
CA LYS A 347 0.76 -22.59 16.73
C LYS A 347 2.11 -22.65 17.46
N ASN A 348 2.14 -23.10 18.71
CA ASN A 348 3.36 -23.16 19.51
C ASN A 348 4.08 -24.53 19.39
N VAL A 349 3.65 -25.40 18.46
CA VAL A 349 4.15 -26.77 18.36
C VAL A 349 5.31 -26.85 17.36
N ARG A 350 6.49 -26.37 17.78
CA ARG A 350 7.72 -26.41 16.97
C ARG A 350 8.08 -27.81 16.43
N PRO A 351 7.96 -28.91 17.21
CA PRO A 351 8.28 -30.24 16.69
C PRO A 351 7.42 -30.66 15.48
N ASP A 352 6.16 -30.25 15.45
CA ASP A 352 5.25 -30.57 14.32
C ASP A 352 5.63 -29.81 13.06
N TYR A 353 6.10 -28.57 13.19
CA TYR A 353 6.69 -27.81 12.09
C TYR A 353 7.94 -28.50 11.54
N LEU A 354 8.87 -28.87 12.43
CA LEU A 354 10.12 -29.56 12.05
C LEU A 354 9.86 -30.94 11.44
N LYS A 355 8.75 -31.60 11.75
CA LYS A 355 8.33 -32.86 11.11
C LYS A 355 7.85 -32.67 9.67
N ASN A 356 7.29 -31.50 9.34
CA ASN A 356 6.63 -31.27 8.04
C ASN A 356 7.45 -30.44 7.05
N ILE A 357 8.39 -29.62 7.53
CA ILE A 357 9.19 -28.72 6.67
C ILE A 357 9.94 -29.49 5.57
N TRP A 358 10.36 -30.73 5.83
CA TRP A 358 11.08 -31.60 4.90
C TRP A 358 10.31 -31.93 3.61
N LYS A 359 8.98 -31.86 3.64
CA LYS A 359 8.12 -32.09 2.47
C LYS A 359 8.18 -30.96 1.44
N VAL A 360 8.73 -29.80 1.83
CA VAL A 360 8.77 -28.60 0.99
C VAL A 360 10.19 -28.06 0.81
N ILE A 361 11.21 -28.73 1.36
CA ILE A 361 12.61 -28.37 1.14
C ILE A 361 12.94 -28.50 -0.36
N ASN A 362 13.59 -27.46 -0.89
CA ASN A 362 14.10 -27.46 -2.25
C ASN A 362 15.48 -28.13 -2.29
N TRP A 363 15.47 -29.46 -2.37
CA TRP A 363 16.69 -30.27 -2.46
C TRP A 363 17.45 -30.06 -3.77
N LYS A 364 16.77 -29.66 -4.84
CA LYS A 364 17.39 -29.31 -6.13
C LYS A 364 18.34 -28.13 -5.96
N TYR A 365 17.87 -27.03 -5.35
CA TYR A 365 18.71 -25.87 -5.05
C TYR A 365 19.89 -26.23 -4.15
N ALA A 366 19.65 -27.02 -3.09
CA ALA A 366 20.73 -27.46 -2.21
C ALA A 366 21.79 -28.28 -2.96
N SER A 367 21.36 -29.10 -3.93
CA SER A 367 22.26 -29.90 -4.78
C SER A 367 23.07 -29.02 -5.73
N GLU A 368 22.44 -28.02 -6.36
CA GLU A 368 23.12 -27.05 -7.24
C GLU A 368 24.19 -26.24 -6.49
N VAL A 369 23.88 -25.78 -5.27
CA VAL A 369 24.87 -25.08 -4.43
C VAL A 369 25.98 -26.01 -4.00
N PHE A 370 25.65 -27.25 -3.60
CA PHE A 370 26.65 -28.25 -3.23
C PHE A 370 27.61 -28.55 -4.39
N GLU A 371 27.11 -28.76 -5.61
CA GLU A 371 27.93 -29.04 -6.80
C GLU A 371 28.80 -27.85 -7.20
N LYS A 372 28.30 -26.62 -7.03
CA LYS A 372 29.07 -25.40 -7.31
C LYS A 372 30.21 -25.19 -6.31
N GLU A 373 29.96 -25.49 -5.04
CA GLU A 373 30.85 -25.12 -3.93
C GLU A 373 31.76 -26.27 -3.48
N CYS A 374 31.46 -27.50 -3.90
CA CYS A 374 32.30 -28.68 -3.74
C CYS A 374 33.26 -28.79 -4.95
N PRO A 375 34.57 -28.49 -4.77
CA PRO A 375 35.54 -28.54 -5.86
C PRO A 375 35.91 -29.95 -6.32
#